data_AF-A0A1J3DJJ6-F1
#
_entry.id   AF-A0A1J3DJJ6-F1
#
_cell.length_a   1.000
_cell.length_b   1.000
_cell.length_c   1.000
_cell.angle_alpha   90.00
_cell.angle_beta   90.00
_cell.angle_gamma   90.00
#
_symmetry.space_group_name_H-M   'P 1'
#
loop_
_entity.id
_entity.type
_entity.pdbx_description
1 polymer ?
#
loop_
_entity_poly.entity_id
_entity_poly.type
_entity_poly.pdbx_seq_one_letter_code
_entity_poly.pdbx_strand_id
1 'polypeptide(L)'
;VSGVSELKRYLHRFGYVKDDGGDGMKNFSDVFDGRLESAISLYQRNLGLPITGRLDTSTVTLMSSSRCGVSDTHMINDGFYT
;
A
#
# COMPACT_ATOMS: atom_id res chain seq x y z
N VAL A 1 3.75 -1.53 16.79
CA VAL A 1 3.93 -2.89 16.23
C VAL A 1 5.11 -2.82 15.30
N SER A 2 6.17 -3.59 15.54
CA SER A 2 7.35 -3.55 14.66
C SER A 2 7.04 -4.11 13.27
N GLY A 3 7.56 -3.50 12.21
CA GLY A 3 7.43 -3.98 10.82
C GLY A 3 6.32 -3.30 10.01
N VAL A 4 5.53 -2.42 10.63
CA VAL A 4 4.55 -1.60 9.92
C VAL A 4 5.23 -0.60 8.98
N SER A 5 6.41 -0.11 9.37
CA SER A 5 7.27 0.73 8.54
C SER A 5 7.71 0.03 7.25
N GLU A 6 8.04 -1.26 7.30
CA GLU A 6 8.36 -2.07 6.11
C GLU A 6 7.17 -2.24 5.19
N LEU A 7 5.98 -2.46 5.74
CA LEU A 7 4.76 -2.53 4.95
C LEU A 7 4.47 -1.20 4.24
N LYS A 8 4.66 -0.07 4.92
CA LYS A 8 4.53 1.25 4.30
C LYS A 8 5.53 1.44 3.15
N ARG A 9 6.78 0.98 3.29
CA ARG A 9 7.75 0.97 2.18
C ARG A 9 7.30 0.11 1.01
N TYR A 10 6.77 -1.08 1.29
CA TYR A 10 6.28 -1.98 0.26
C TYR A 10 5.14 -1.32 -0.53
N LEU A 11 4.15 -0.77 0.16
CA LEU A 11 3.01 -0.10 -0.47
C LEU A 11 3.40 1.18 -1.20
N HIS A 12 4.37 1.95 -0.68
CA HIS A 12 4.96 3.10 -1.35
C HIS A 12 5.65 2.73 -2.66
N ARG A 13 6.46 1.66 -2.67
CA ARG A 13 7.14 1.16 -3.87
C ARG A 13 6.18 0.88 -5.03
N PHE A 14 4.98 0.41 -4.72
CA PHE A 14 3.94 0.13 -5.71
C PHE A 14 2.95 1.29 -5.92
N GLY A 15 3.16 2.42 -5.26
CA GLY A 15 2.44 3.67 -5.47
C GLY A 15 1.12 3.81 -4.70
N TYR A 16 0.90 3.00 -3.68
CA TYR A 16 -0.29 3.06 -2.82
C TYR A 16 -0.15 4.03 -1.65
N VAL A 17 1.07 4.47 -1.34
CA VAL A 17 1.36 5.51 -0.35
C VAL A 17 1.98 6.69 -1.08
N LYS A 18 1.40 7.89 -0.93
CA LYS A 18 1.94 9.13 -1.51
C LYS A 18 3.02 9.71 -0.59
N ASP A 19 4.03 10.36 -1.18
CA ASP A 19 4.97 11.17 -0.43
C ASP A 19 4.30 12.47 0.02
N ASP A 20 4.33 12.76 1.32
CA ASP A 20 3.71 13.94 1.93
C ASP A 20 4.42 15.28 1.60
N GLY A 21 5.20 15.35 0.52
CA GLY A 21 5.89 16.59 0.11
C GLY A 21 7.08 17.02 0.99
N GLY A 22 7.50 16.24 1.98
CA GLY A 22 8.72 16.47 2.76
C GLY A 22 9.47 15.17 3.01
N ASP A 23 10.74 15.07 2.59
CA ASP A 23 11.69 13.94 2.77
C ASP A 23 11.02 12.55 2.91
N GLY A 24 9.99 12.30 2.09
CA GLY A 24 8.95 11.28 2.32
C GLY A 24 9.44 9.84 2.24
N MET A 25 10.61 9.65 1.64
CA MET A 25 11.27 8.35 1.59
C MET A 25 11.90 7.91 2.92
N LYS A 26 12.16 8.80 3.89
CA LYS A 26 13.11 8.46 4.95
C LYS A 26 12.51 7.95 6.26
N ASN A 27 11.26 8.23 6.60
CA ASN A 27 10.75 7.93 7.96
C ASN A 27 9.31 7.39 8.01
N PHE A 28 9.07 6.21 7.43
CA PHE A 28 7.84 5.48 7.77
C PHE A 28 7.88 5.03 9.23
N SER A 29 6.86 5.44 9.99
CA SER A 29 6.68 5.01 11.38
C SER A 29 6.05 3.62 11.45
N ASP A 30 6.29 2.93 12.56
CA ASP A 30 5.66 1.64 12.90
C ASP A 30 4.21 1.80 13.44
N VAL A 31 3.56 2.93 13.12
CA VAL A 31 2.19 3.25 13.52
C VAL A 31 1.23 2.81 12.42
N PHE A 32 0.21 2.03 12.79
CA PHE A 32 -0.91 1.74 11.91
C PHE A 32 -1.89 2.92 11.97
N ASP A 33 -1.92 3.72 10.91
CA ASP A 33 -2.74 4.93 10.78
C ASP A 33 -3.74 4.79 9.64
N GLY A 34 -4.69 5.74 9.53
CA GLY A 34 -5.69 5.72 8.47
C GLY A 34 -5.10 5.84 7.05
N ARG A 35 -3.87 6.35 6.91
CA ARG A 35 -3.15 6.39 5.64
C ARG A 35 -2.74 4.98 5.20
N LEU A 36 -2.21 4.18 6.11
CA LEU A 36 -1.89 2.79 5.85
C LEU A 36 -3.15 1.95 5.55
N GLU A 37 -4.22 2.14 6.32
CA GLU A 37 -5.50 1.46 6.06
C GLU A 37 -6.05 1.77 4.65
N SER A 38 -5.97 3.04 4.23
CA SER A 38 -6.36 3.48 2.89
C SER A 38 -5.48 2.85 1.80
N ALA A 39 -4.16 2.78 2.03
CA ALA A 39 -3.21 2.16 1.11
C ALA A 39 -3.44 0.64 0.97
N ILE A 40 -3.76 -0.06 2.07
CA ILE A 40 -4.13 -1.48 2.02
C ILE A 40 -5.44 -1.67 1.26
N SER A 41 -6.43 -0.81 1.49
CA SER A 41 -7.71 -0.86 0.80
C SER A 41 -7.56 -0.68 -0.72
N LEU A 42 -6.69 0.25 -1.13
CA LEU A 42 -6.31 0.46 -2.53
C LEU A 42 -5.63 -0.77 -3.13
N TYR A 43 -4.66 -1.35 -2.42
CA TYR A 43 -3.96 -2.56 -2.84
C TYR A 43 -4.94 -3.72 -3.07
N GLN A 44 -5.84 -3.94 -2.12
CA GLN A 44 -6.88 -4.97 -2.19
C GLN A 44 -7.78 -4.75 -3.40
N ARG A 45 -8.29 -3.53 -3.57
CA ARG A 45 -9.14 -3.17 -4.72
C ARG A 45 -8.43 -3.43 -6.05
N ASN A 46 -7.17 -3.01 -6.18
CA ASN A 46 -6.41 -3.10 -7.41
C ASN A 46 -6.15 -4.55 -7.85
N LEU A 47 -6.01 -5.45 -6.87
CA LEU A 47 -5.72 -6.86 -7.13
C LEU A 47 -6.93 -7.78 -6.98
N GLY A 48 -8.14 -7.21 -6.89
CA GLY A 48 -9.40 -7.95 -6.84
C GLY A 48 -9.64 -8.71 -5.53
N LEU A 49 -9.04 -8.27 -4.43
CA LEU A 49 -9.28 -8.83 -3.09
C LEU A 49 -10.50 -8.14 -2.42
N PRO A 50 -11.12 -8.79 -1.42
CA PRO A 50 -12.06 -8.11 -0.53
C PRO A 50 -11.42 -6.89 0.13
N ILE A 51 -12.11 -5.75 0.10
CA ILE A 51 -11.60 -4.48 0.66
C ILE A 51 -11.87 -4.47 2.17
N THR A 52 -10.90 -4.90 2.96
CA THR A 52 -10.97 -4.97 4.42
C THR A 52 -10.15 -3.88 5.12
N GLY A 53 -9.24 -3.22 4.40
CA GLY A 53 -8.29 -2.25 4.97
C GLY A 53 -7.26 -2.89 5.92
N ARG A 54 -7.20 -4.23 5.96
CA ARG A 54 -6.42 -5.02 6.91
C ARG A 54 -5.51 -6.02 6.20
N LEU A 55 -4.43 -6.41 6.87
CA LEU A 55 -3.57 -7.52 6.43
C LEU A 55 -4.21 -8.86 6.75
N ASP A 56 -5.30 -9.18 6.07
CA ASP A 56 -5.88 -10.53 6.11
C ASP A 56 -5.02 -11.55 5.36
N THR A 57 -5.32 -12.83 5.54
CA THR A 57 -4.56 -13.94 4.96
C THR A 57 -4.42 -13.81 3.44
N SER A 58 -5.47 -13.38 2.73
CA SER A 58 -5.41 -13.18 1.28
C SER A 58 -4.46 -12.06 0.89
N THR A 59 -4.48 -10.95 1.62
CA THR A 59 -3.61 -9.79 1.39
C THR A 59 -2.15 -10.17 1.64
N VAL A 60 -1.85 -10.84 2.76
CA VAL A 60 -0.49 -11.28 3.12
C VAL A 60 0.05 -12.30 2.12
N THR A 61 -0.78 -13.25 1.67
CA THR A 61 -0.38 -14.25 0.68
C THR A 61 0.07 -13.58 -0.61
N LEU A 62 -0.67 -12.57 -1.08
CA LEU A 62 -0.34 -11.86 -2.31
C LEU A 62 0.90 -10.98 -2.16
N MET A 63 1.03 -10.28 -1.03
CA MET A 63 2.22 -9.46 -0.72
C MET A 63 3.50 -10.29 -0.57
N SER A 64 3.37 -11.55 -0.16
CA SER A 64 4.51 -12.49 -0.03
C SER A 64 4.88 -13.17 -1.35
N SER A 65 4.04 -13.06 -2.38
CA SER A 65 4.27 -13.67 -3.68
C SER A 65 5.26 -12.87 -4.53
N SER A 66 6.04 -13.57 -5.35
CA SER A 66 6.92 -12.90 -6.32
C SER A 66 6.10 -12.16 -7.38
N ARG A 67 6.44 -10.91 -7.66
CA ARG A 67 5.77 -10.06 -8.65
C ARG A 67 6.76 -9.22 -9.44
N CYS A 68 6.31 -8.60 -10.53
CA CYS A 68 7.10 -7.61 -11.24
C CYS A 68 7.31 -6.36 -10.36
N GLY A 69 8.44 -5.68 -10.54
CA GLY A 69 8.78 -4.46 -9.79
C GLY A 69 8.14 -3.18 -10.35
N VAL A 70 7.20 -3.29 -11.29
CA VAL A 70 6.50 -2.15 -11.90
C VAL A 70 5.44 -1.64 -10.92
N SER A 71 5.31 -0.33 -10.83
CA SER A 71 4.29 0.35 -10.00
C SER A 71 2.86 0.04 -10.46
N ASP A 72 1.93 -0.02 -9.51
CA ASP A 72 0.49 -0.26 -9.76
C ASP A 72 -0.27 1.03 -10.13
N THR A 73 0.43 2.17 -10.20
CA THR A 73 -0.12 3.52 -10.43
C THR A 73 -0.85 3.71 -11.76
N HIS A 74 -0.72 2.80 -12.72
CA HIS A 74 -1.53 2.84 -13.94
C HIS A 74 -3.04 2.76 -13.65
N MET A 75 -3.47 2.23 -12.50
CA MET A 75 -4.89 2.16 -12.13
C MET A 75 -5.38 3.33 -11.26
N ILE A 76 -4.49 4.26 -10.86
CA ILE A 76 -4.84 5.41 -10.02
C ILE A 76 -5.15 6.66 -10.85
N ASN A 77 -4.67 6.74 -12.11
CA ASN A 77 -4.83 7.91 -12.98
C ASN A 77 -6.11 7.90 -13.83
N ASP A 78 -6.89 6.80 -13.88
CA ASP A 78 -8.17 6.70 -14.61
C ASP A 78 -9.37 7.33 -13.87
N GLY A 79 -9.14 8.36 -13.04
CA GLY A 79 -10.21 9.22 -12.52
C GLY A 79 -11.08 8.65 -11.39
N PHE A 80 -10.68 7.57 -10.72
CA PHE A 80 -11.44 7.04 -9.57
C PHE A 80 -11.08 7.68 -8.22
N TYR A 81 -10.19 8.69 -8.21
CA TYR A 81 -9.72 9.41 -7.02
C TYR A 81 -9.72 10.95 -7.19
N THR A 82 -10.78 11.49 -7.79
CA THR A 82 -11.28 12.85 -7.50
C THR A 82 -12.72 12.77 -7.04
#